data_AF-A0A3N8ABD1-F1
#
_entry.id   AF-A0A3N8ABD1-F1
#
_cell.length_a   1.000
_cell.length_b   1.000
_cell.length_c   1.000
_cell.angle_alpha   90.00
_cell.angle_beta   90.00
_cell.angle_gamma   90.00
#
_symmetry.space_group_name_H-M   'P 1'
#
loop_
_entity.id
_entity.type
_entity.pdbx_description
1 polymer ?
#
loop_
_entity_poly.entity_id
_entity_poly.type
_entity_poly.pdbx_seq_one_letter_code
_entity_poly.pdbx_strand_id
1 'polypeptide(L)'
;MGLSDSNSTADPEIDPVLFEHALARALEDLRRIASSLAERNLKVGPEHGLTWPVLLEIEEQAFSDLAFQSRNAPTVVDALPRIGPETLPGVDLSGLVDWTLATPSLPIVYLCVREQLMTVAVSGSTQTDT
;
A
#
# COMPACT_ATOMS: atom_id res chain seq x y z
N MET A 1 46.08 -19.68 -19.85
CA MET A 1 45.18 -18.63 -19.32
C MET A 1 43.78 -19.20 -19.39
N GLY A 2 43.21 -19.56 -18.23
CA GLY A 2 41.86 -20.11 -18.14
C GLY A 2 40.85 -18.99 -17.97
N LEU A 3 39.85 -18.97 -18.86
CA LEU A 3 38.59 -18.27 -18.64
C LEU A 3 37.77 -19.15 -17.70
N SER A 4 37.54 -18.71 -16.47
CA SER A 4 36.56 -19.32 -15.59
C SER A 4 35.27 -18.50 -15.66
N ASP A 5 34.44 -18.86 -16.62
CA ASP A 5 33.00 -18.73 -16.47
C ASP A 5 32.56 -19.76 -15.43
N SER A 6 32.11 -19.29 -14.27
CA SER A 6 31.33 -20.10 -13.34
C SER A 6 30.26 -19.22 -12.72
N ASN A 7 29.22 -19.05 -13.53
CA ASN A 7 27.82 -18.97 -13.16
C ASN A 7 27.52 -19.56 -11.77
N SER A 8 27.08 -18.70 -10.85
CA SER A 8 26.14 -19.04 -9.78
C SER A 8 25.42 -17.77 -9.33
N THR A 9 24.62 -17.23 -10.24
CA THR A 9 23.40 -16.51 -9.91
C THR A 9 22.41 -17.53 -9.37
N ALA A 10 22.44 -17.76 -8.07
CA ALA A 10 21.36 -18.36 -7.32
C ALA A 10 21.23 -17.52 -6.04
N ASP A 11 20.37 -16.52 -6.12
CA ASP A 11 19.83 -15.82 -4.94
C ASP A 11 19.32 -16.92 -4.00
N PRO A 12 19.78 -17.01 -2.74
CA PRO A 12 19.50 -18.17 -1.92
C PRO A 12 18.01 -18.22 -1.66
N GLU A 13 17.34 -19.18 -2.32
CA GLU A 13 16.17 -19.94 -1.87
C GLU A 13 15.61 -19.42 -0.53
N ILE A 14 14.93 -18.27 -0.56
CA ILE A 14 14.23 -17.81 0.62
C ILE A 14 13.16 -18.87 0.83
N ASP A 15 13.25 -19.58 1.95
CA ASP A 15 12.27 -20.59 2.34
C ASP A 15 10.87 -19.97 2.12
N PRO A 16 10.02 -20.58 1.26
CA PRO A 16 8.72 -20.03 0.93
C PRO A 16 7.88 -19.69 2.18
N VAL A 17 8.02 -20.48 3.25
CA VAL A 17 7.32 -20.25 4.51
C VAL A 17 7.87 -19.00 5.22
N LEU A 18 9.20 -18.81 5.22
CA LEU A 18 9.82 -17.60 5.76
C LEU A 18 9.48 -16.37 4.92
N PHE A 19 9.41 -16.52 3.60
CA PHE A 19 8.99 -15.48 2.68
C PHE A 19 7.55 -15.04 2.93
N GLU A 20 6.61 -15.99 3.00
CA GLU A 20 5.20 -15.70 3.31
C GLU A 20 5.05 -15.01 4.67
N HIS A 21 5.80 -15.46 5.67
CA HIS A 21 5.80 -14.83 6.99
C HIS A 21 6.36 -13.39 6.95
N ALA A 22 7.46 -13.19 6.23
CA ALA A 22 8.04 -11.87 6.03
C ALA A 22 7.08 -10.94 5.27
N LEU A 23 6.39 -11.46 4.25
CA LEU A 23 5.40 -10.74 3.47
C LEU A 23 4.20 -10.32 4.32
N ALA A 24 3.68 -11.22 5.15
CA ALA A 24 2.60 -10.90 6.08
C ALA A 24 2.99 -9.80 7.07
N ARG A 25 4.22 -9.87 7.61
CA ARG A 25 4.76 -8.86 8.51
C ARG A 25 4.96 -7.51 7.80
N ALA A 26 5.52 -7.53 6.60
CA ALA A 26 5.70 -6.33 5.80
C ALA A 26 4.35 -5.67 5.45
N LEU A 27 3.33 -6.48 5.15
CA LEU A 27 1.97 -5.99 4.89
C LEU A 27 1.36 -5.29 6.12
N GLU A 28 1.59 -5.83 7.32
CA GLU A 28 1.13 -5.21 8.57
C GLU A 28 1.87 -3.89 8.88
N ASP A 29 3.20 -3.87 8.70
CA ASP A 29 3.99 -2.64 8.83
C ASP A 29 3.53 -1.58 7.81
N LEU A 30 3.30 -1.97 6.55
CA LEU A 30 2.81 -1.09 5.49
C LEU A 30 1.41 -0.56 5.82
N ARG A 31 0.51 -1.42 6.32
CA ARG A 31 -0.83 -1.03 6.78
C ARG A 31 -0.75 0.07 7.83
N ARG A 32 0.15 -0.07 8.81
CA ARG A 32 0.33 0.92 9.88
C ARG A 32 0.80 2.27 9.36
N ILE A 33 1.79 2.27 8.46
CA ILE A 33 2.34 3.49 7.85
C ILE A 33 1.28 4.17 6.98
N ALA A 34 0.66 3.41 6.08
CA ALA A 34 -0.41 3.88 5.20
C ALA A 34 -1.58 4.47 5.99
N SER A 35 -1.98 3.84 7.09
CA SER A 35 -3.04 4.36 7.97
C SER A 35 -2.67 5.71 8.60
N SER A 36 -1.42 5.89 9.03
CA SER A 36 -0.95 7.18 9.57
C SER A 36 -0.89 8.27 8.50
N LEU A 37 -0.44 7.93 7.29
CA LEU A 37 -0.42 8.86 6.16
C LEU A 37 -1.84 9.24 5.71
N ALA A 38 -2.74 8.26 5.65
CA ALA A 38 -4.15 8.47 5.35
C ALA A 38 -4.80 9.43 6.35
N GLU A 39 -4.61 9.19 7.65
CA GLU A 39 -5.15 10.06 8.71
C GLU A 39 -4.65 11.51 8.56
N ARG A 40 -3.37 11.71 8.26
CA ARG A 40 -2.80 13.05 8.04
C ARG A 40 -3.40 13.74 6.84
N ASN A 41 -3.56 13.04 5.72
CA ASN A 41 -4.15 13.59 4.51
C ASN A 41 -5.65 13.92 4.70
N LEU A 42 -6.38 13.06 5.40
CA LEU A 42 -7.81 13.26 5.67
C LEU A 42 -8.08 14.42 6.64
N LYS A 43 -7.17 14.71 7.56
CA LYS A 43 -7.26 15.89 8.45
C LYS A 43 -7.23 17.23 7.71
N VAL A 44 -6.71 17.26 6.48
CA VAL A 44 -6.61 18.50 5.68
C VAL A 44 -7.96 18.86 5.02
N GLY A 45 -8.93 17.93 4.97
CA GLY A 45 -10.30 18.20 4.53
C GLY A 45 -10.90 17.00 3.78
N PRO A 46 -11.82 16.23 4.37
CA PRO A 46 -12.48 15.09 3.70
C PRO A 46 -13.46 15.52 2.61
N GLU A 47 -13.87 16.80 2.57
CA GLU A 47 -14.93 17.33 1.70
C GLU A 47 -14.68 17.23 0.18
N HIS A 48 -13.46 16.98 -0.28
CA HIS A 48 -13.16 16.94 -1.73
C HIS A 48 -13.04 15.53 -2.33
N GLY A 49 -13.09 14.48 -1.51
CA GLY A 49 -12.75 13.13 -1.95
C GLY A 49 -11.26 13.01 -2.32
N LEU A 50 -10.61 11.91 -1.94
CA LEU A 50 -9.23 11.70 -2.37
C LEU A 50 -9.18 11.42 -3.88
N THR A 51 -8.17 11.97 -4.53
CA THR A 51 -7.84 11.70 -5.93
C THR A 51 -6.82 10.58 -6.02
N TRP A 52 -6.78 9.88 -7.16
CA TRP A 52 -5.78 8.84 -7.41
C TRP A 52 -4.34 9.35 -7.27
N PRO A 53 -3.97 10.57 -7.74
CA PRO A 53 -2.66 11.13 -7.48
C PRO A 53 -2.29 11.23 -6.00
N VAL A 54 -3.23 11.62 -5.12
CA VAL A 54 -2.97 11.66 -3.67
C VAL A 54 -2.77 10.26 -3.12
N LEU A 55 -3.54 9.28 -3.60
CA LEU A 55 -3.39 7.89 -3.16
C LEU A 55 -2.04 7.29 -3.61
N LEU A 56 -1.60 7.58 -4.83
CA LEU A 56 -0.30 7.21 -5.35
C LEU A 56 0.83 7.88 -4.56
N GLU A 57 0.65 9.13 -4.15
CA GLU A 57 1.63 9.82 -3.31
C GLU A 57 1.73 9.19 -1.91
N ILE A 58 0.60 8.83 -1.30
CA ILE A 58 0.56 8.10 -0.02
C ILE A 58 1.26 6.74 -0.17
N GLU A 59 0.98 6.01 -1.25
CA GLU A 59 1.64 4.74 -1.53
C GLU A 59 3.15 4.92 -1.66
N GLU A 60 3.60 5.85 -2.49
CA GLU A 60 5.01 6.13 -2.68
C GLU A 60 5.70 6.52 -1.37
N GLN A 61 5.09 7.38 -0.55
CA GLN A 61 5.61 7.73 0.77
C GLN A 61 5.68 6.52 1.71
N ALA A 62 4.69 5.63 1.67
CA ALA A 62 4.67 4.44 2.52
C ALA A 62 5.77 3.44 2.15
N PHE A 63 5.98 3.24 0.84
CA PHE A 63 7.06 2.39 0.33
C PHE A 63 8.44 3.03 0.51
N SER A 64 8.56 4.36 0.42
CA SER A 64 9.82 5.09 0.62
C SER A 64 10.16 5.36 2.09
N ASP A 65 9.35 4.89 3.04
CA ASP A 65 9.62 5.05 4.47
C ASP A 65 10.91 4.31 4.88
N LEU A 66 11.85 5.04 5.50
CA LEU A 66 13.15 4.48 5.88
C LEU A 66 13.05 3.37 6.94
N ALA A 67 12.08 3.46 7.85
CA ALA A 67 11.88 2.42 8.86
C ALA A 67 11.27 1.17 8.22
N PHE A 68 10.40 1.32 7.22
CA PHE A 68 9.86 0.23 6.42
C PHE A 68 10.96 -0.47 5.60
N GLN A 69 11.74 0.30 4.83
CA GLN A 69 12.81 -0.21 3.98
C GLN A 69 13.93 -0.89 4.78
N SER A 70 14.26 -0.38 5.97
CA SER A 70 15.31 -1.00 6.83
C SER A 70 14.88 -2.30 7.50
N ARG A 71 13.56 -2.55 7.63
CA ARG A 71 13.01 -3.73 8.31
C ARG A 71 12.68 -4.89 7.36
N ASN A 72 12.52 -4.60 6.07
CA ASN A 72 12.03 -5.56 5.09
C ASN A 72 13.06 -5.77 3.98
N ALA A 73 13.22 -7.02 3.54
CA ALA A 73 14.10 -7.32 2.42
C ALA A 73 13.52 -6.76 1.11
N PRO A 74 14.34 -6.28 0.15
CA PRO A 74 13.87 -5.73 -1.12
C PRO A 74 12.91 -6.69 -1.86
N THR A 75 13.23 -7.98 -1.91
CA THR A 75 12.38 -9.01 -2.53
C THR A 75 11.00 -9.13 -1.89
N VAL A 76 10.88 -8.88 -0.58
CA VAL A 76 9.60 -8.88 0.14
C VAL A 76 8.83 -7.60 -0.18
N VAL A 77 9.52 -6.47 -0.24
CA VAL A 77 8.91 -5.18 -0.58
C VAL A 77 8.39 -5.17 -2.03
N ASP A 78 9.15 -5.72 -2.96
CA ASP A 78 8.81 -5.79 -4.39
C ASP A 78 7.62 -6.73 -4.66
N ALA A 79 7.38 -7.70 -3.77
CA ALA A 79 6.25 -8.61 -3.86
C ALA A 79 4.94 -8.03 -3.30
N LEU A 80 4.98 -6.88 -2.61
CA LEU A 80 3.77 -6.26 -2.09
C LEU A 80 2.95 -5.62 -3.23
N PRO A 81 1.62 -5.78 -3.23
CA PRO A 81 0.77 -5.22 -4.27
C PRO A 81 0.79 -3.69 -4.22
N ARG A 82 1.08 -3.09 -5.37
CA ARG A 82 1.04 -1.63 -5.59
C ARG A 82 -0.18 -1.22 -6.40
N ILE A 83 -0.58 0.04 -6.31
CA ILE A 83 -1.60 0.65 -7.15
C ILE A 83 -1.08 0.71 -8.58
N GLY A 84 -1.75 -0.01 -9.46
CA GLY A 84 -1.37 -0.05 -10.85
C GLY A 84 -2.26 -0.96 -11.68
N PRO A 85 -1.94 -1.14 -12.97
CA PRO A 85 -2.76 -1.91 -13.89
C PRO A 85 -3.00 -3.37 -13.47
N GLU A 86 -2.08 -3.96 -12.69
CA GLU A 86 -2.20 -5.35 -12.23
C GLU A 86 -3.25 -5.53 -11.12
N THR A 87 -3.33 -4.55 -10.21
CA THR A 87 -4.27 -4.60 -9.07
C THR A 87 -5.60 -3.90 -9.37
N LEU A 88 -5.58 -2.95 -10.33
CA LEU A 88 -6.68 -2.09 -10.73
C LEU A 88 -6.76 -1.99 -12.26
N PRO A 89 -7.07 -3.08 -12.97
CA PRO A 89 -7.13 -3.08 -14.42
C PRO A 89 -8.27 -2.19 -14.94
N GLY A 90 -7.95 -1.30 -15.88
CA GLY A 90 -8.93 -0.42 -16.53
C GLY A 90 -9.35 0.81 -15.72
N VAL A 91 -8.74 1.05 -14.56
CA VAL A 91 -8.99 2.24 -13.74
C VAL A 91 -8.17 3.43 -14.24
N ASP A 92 -8.81 4.59 -14.41
CA ASP A 92 -8.14 5.86 -14.68
C ASP A 92 -7.59 6.48 -13.40
N LEU A 93 -6.27 6.45 -13.25
CA LEU A 93 -5.54 6.94 -12.07
C LEU A 93 -5.29 8.46 -12.11
N SER A 94 -5.94 9.22 -13.00
CA SER A 94 -5.79 10.68 -13.07
C SER A 94 -6.86 11.45 -12.28
N GLY A 95 -7.98 10.81 -11.94
CA GLY A 95 -9.18 11.45 -11.42
C GLY A 95 -9.47 11.23 -9.93
N LEU A 96 -10.75 11.37 -9.57
CA LEU A 96 -11.26 11.00 -8.25
C LEU A 96 -11.21 9.49 -8.07
N VAL A 97 -10.92 9.05 -6.84
CA VAL A 97 -10.94 7.63 -6.50
C VAL A 97 -12.37 7.12 -6.45
N ASP A 98 -12.63 6.04 -7.17
CA ASP A 98 -13.86 5.26 -7.00
C ASP A 98 -13.69 4.30 -5.83
N TRP A 99 -14.27 4.65 -4.66
CA TRP A 99 -14.21 3.84 -3.44
C TRP A 99 -15.04 2.55 -3.50
N THR A 100 -15.89 2.40 -4.53
CA THR A 100 -16.79 1.25 -4.68
C THR A 100 -16.13 0.04 -5.35
N LEU A 101 -14.87 0.18 -5.77
CA LEU A 101 -14.10 -0.91 -6.36
C LEU A 101 -14.00 -2.09 -5.40
N ALA A 102 -14.40 -3.26 -5.90
CA ALA A 102 -14.42 -4.54 -5.20
C ALA A 102 -13.54 -5.57 -5.95
N THR A 103 -12.29 -5.21 -6.24
CA THR A 103 -11.34 -6.17 -6.82
C THR A 103 -10.80 -7.10 -5.73
N PRO A 104 -10.52 -8.38 -6.04
CA PRO A 104 -10.04 -9.34 -5.05
C PRO A 104 -8.62 -9.04 -4.53
N SER A 105 -7.86 -8.17 -5.22
CA SER A 105 -6.45 -7.88 -4.98
C SER A 105 -6.17 -6.39 -4.81
N LEU A 106 -7.05 -5.68 -4.09
CA LEU A 106 -6.85 -4.26 -3.80
C LEU A 106 -5.54 -4.04 -3.00
N PRO A 107 -4.71 -3.05 -3.39
CA PRO A 107 -3.51 -2.70 -2.64
C PRO A 107 -3.84 -2.27 -1.21
N ILE A 108 -2.97 -2.59 -0.26
CA ILE A 108 -3.22 -2.32 1.17
C ILE A 108 -3.41 -0.83 1.44
N VAL A 109 -2.72 0.04 0.69
CA VAL A 109 -2.83 1.50 0.82
C VAL A 109 -4.25 1.96 0.48
N TYR A 110 -4.81 1.47 -0.63
CA TYR A 110 -6.19 1.74 -1.01
C TYR A 110 -7.17 1.30 0.09
N LEU A 111 -6.99 0.09 0.63
CA LEU A 111 -7.85 -0.45 1.69
C LEU A 111 -7.79 0.40 2.96
N CYS A 112 -6.59 0.80 3.40
CA CYS A 112 -6.42 1.63 4.59
C CYS A 112 -7.14 2.97 4.46
N VAL A 113 -6.96 3.65 3.32
CA VAL A 113 -7.59 4.95 3.08
C VAL A 113 -9.11 4.81 3.01
N ARG A 114 -9.61 3.76 2.34
CA ARG A 114 -11.05 3.47 2.28
C ARG A 114 -11.64 3.25 3.68
N GLU A 115 -11.00 2.43 4.50
CA GLU A 115 -11.43 2.17 5.89
C GLU A 115 -11.51 3.45 6.71
N GLN A 116 -10.52 4.34 6.57
CA GLN A 116 -10.50 5.63 7.27
C GLN A 116 -11.62 6.56 6.80
N LEU A 117 -11.86 6.64 5.49
CA LEU A 117 -12.97 7.42 4.92
C LEU A 117 -14.33 6.94 5.44
N MET A 118 -14.54 5.63 5.50
CA MET A 118 -15.78 5.04 6.04
C MET A 118 -15.93 5.32 7.54
N THR A 119 -14.84 5.35 8.29
CA THR A 119 -14.84 5.71 9.71
C THR A 119 -15.22 7.17 9.92
N VAL A 120 -14.62 8.10 9.15
CA VAL A 120 -14.93 9.54 9.22
C VAL A 120 -16.39 9.82 8.84
N ALA A 121 -16.91 9.15 7.80
CA ALA A 121 -18.31 9.30 7.38
C ALA A 121 -19.30 8.87 8.48
N VAL A 122 -19.01 7.78 9.19
CA VAL A 122 -19.83 7.32 10.33
C VAL A 122 -19.76 8.31 11.50
N SER A 123 -18.58 8.85 11.83
CA SER A 123 -18.41 9.82 12.92
C SER A 123 -19.06 11.18 12.65
N GLY A 124 -19.15 11.62 11.39
CA GLY A 124 -19.89 12.83 11.00
C GLY A 124 -21.41 12.70 11.14
N SER A 125 -21.93 11.47 11.24
CA SER A 125 -23.37 11.17 11.32
C SER A 125 -23.95 11.29 12.74
N THR A 126 -23.12 11.56 13.76
CA THR A 126 -23.52 11.60 15.19
C THR A 126 -23.65 12.99 15.80
N GLN A 127 -23.75 14.06 14.99
CA GLN A 127 -24.02 15.41 15.51
C GLN A 127 -25.35 15.95 14.97
N THR A 128 -26.44 15.39 15.47
CA THR A 128 -27.75 16.04 15.53
C THR A 128 -28.24 15.98 16.97
N ASP A 129 -28.71 17.13 17.45
CA ASP A 129 -29.52 17.36 18.66
C ASP A 129 -28.76 17.68 19.97
N THR A 130 -28.58 18.97 20.26
CA THR A 130 -29.37 19.71 21.28
C THR A 130 -29.17 21.22 21.08
#